data_AF-A0A2G8LEP3-F1
#
_entry.id   AF-A0A2G8LEP3-F1
#
_cell.length_a   1.000
_cell.length_b   1.000
_cell.length_c   1.000
_cell.angle_alpha   90.00
_cell.angle_beta   90.00
_cell.angle_gamma   90.00
#
_symmetry.space_group_name_H-M   'P 1'
#
loop_
_entity.id
_entity.type
_entity.pdbx_description
1 polymer ?
#
loop_
_entity_poly.entity_id
_entity_poly.type
_entity_poly.pdbx_seq_one_letter_code
_entity_poly.pdbx_strand_id
1 'polypeptide(L)'
;MSLRGIWVFSLPGATHGILFSKKYPSVENRARILNKDGYVKLPTDDAMREAVLAELGIVHPIEMFVESRDSCSRKLQKPVFEITTSNGILWPVVLYEKFGLLLCCLPLVESVERPPVIDVLGISLGYALLLQMIDVIGPVQQGVDETHPQMVDLHSYLCQAVPFGTLTDIEQATVFDAISGRIDSSYVVSDVKPPSWRPISVKCKANISFRVTEQIQAVLYNRPDVWDVFQIYGSVSCKADLEHPAPLIAVHLSVGKDQPRLQNILVNSCVSMVDDENRTKGEGHRTITFIPPRERFVLCKYTAAISPTQLSAPNTSTTDPFQTWFSDLPQLHHVLSDGGKPGIARISASEGALRNDGLSRRGEIIMKVKLSKGKNMFEYCEVQIPFHNRGPIIYKENTQSTGEIVITNDKRTLAWRIGQKFPSRSHEVTLEAKLKFGNRSSIIPGQDDPFCVGLNSFAMIYFKIPDYTHTSATIDQRSLRVQPNAKPKVTV
;
A
#
# COMPACT_ATOMS: atom_id res chain seq x y z
N MET A 1 -16.62 22.07 -2.51
CA MET A 1 -15.21 22.48 -2.40
C MET A 1 -14.69 22.76 -3.81
N SER A 2 -13.89 23.83 -3.98
CA SER A 2 -13.58 24.36 -5.31
C SER A 2 -12.08 24.49 -5.54
N LEU A 3 -11.64 24.36 -6.79
CA LEU A 3 -10.25 24.53 -7.24
C LEU A 3 -10.13 25.81 -8.08
N ARG A 4 -9.07 26.57 -7.85
CA ARG A 4 -8.72 27.76 -8.63
C ARG A 4 -8.07 27.39 -9.96
N GLY A 5 -7.24 26.34 -9.95
CA GLY A 5 -6.58 25.83 -11.16
C GLY A 5 -6.02 24.42 -10.98
N ILE A 6 -5.76 23.78 -12.11
CA ILE A 6 -5.21 22.44 -12.27
C ILE A 6 -4.15 22.48 -13.37
N TRP A 7 -3.02 21.82 -13.18
CA TRP A 7 -1.97 21.69 -14.20
C TRP A 7 -1.35 20.30 -14.22
N VAL A 8 -0.84 19.91 -15.39
CA VAL A 8 -0.03 18.72 -15.61
C VAL A 8 1.23 19.13 -16.36
N PHE A 9 2.38 18.89 -15.74
CA PHE A 9 3.69 19.18 -16.30
C PHE A 9 4.44 17.88 -16.57
N SER A 10 5.32 17.87 -17.57
CA SER A 10 6.33 16.82 -17.65
C SER A 10 7.56 17.20 -16.83
N LEU A 11 8.20 16.21 -16.22
CA LEU A 11 9.48 16.42 -15.55
C LEU A 11 10.62 16.62 -16.58
N PRO A 12 11.68 17.38 -16.22
CA PRO A 12 12.82 17.60 -17.11
C PRO A 12 13.44 16.29 -17.61
N GLY A 13 13.62 16.19 -18.93
CA GLY A 13 14.02 14.96 -19.64
C GLY A 13 12.96 14.43 -20.61
N ALA A 14 11.72 14.93 -20.54
CA ALA A 14 10.65 14.70 -21.52
C ALA A 14 10.50 15.86 -22.51
N THR A 15 9.84 15.62 -23.66
CA THR A 15 9.81 16.54 -24.83
C THR A 15 8.90 17.78 -24.67
N HIS A 16 7.95 17.81 -23.73
CA HIS A 16 6.94 18.88 -23.62
C HIS A 16 6.79 19.41 -22.20
N GLY A 17 7.06 20.70 -21.96
CA GLY A 17 7.07 21.27 -20.60
C GLY A 17 5.72 21.30 -19.88
N ILE A 18 4.65 21.68 -20.59
CA ILE A 18 3.28 21.76 -20.08
C ILE A 18 2.42 20.85 -20.96
N LEU A 19 1.66 19.95 -20.34
CA LEU A 19 0.79 19.00 -21.06
C LEU A 19 -0.69 19.36 -20.94
N PHE A 20 -1.06 19.97 -19.81
CA PHE A 20 -2.44 20.38 -19.57
C PHE A 20 -2.48 21.51 -18.54
N SER A 21 -3.37 22.48 -18.76
CA SER A 21 -3.72 23.48 -17.76
C SER A 21 -5.20 23.85 -17.84
N LYS A 22 -5.83 24.04 -16.67
CA LYS A 22 -7.23 24.49 -16.58
C LYS A 22 -7.39 25.42 -15.39
N LYS A 23 -7.71 26.67 -15.67
CA LYS A 23 -8.01 27.72 -14.66
C LYS A 23 -9.52 27.89 -14.58
N TYR A 24 -10.04 28.17 -13.39
CA TYR A 24 -11.48 28.33 -13.16
C TYR A 24 -11.81 29.80 -12.80
N PRO A 25 -12.22 30.63 -13.77
CA PRO A 25 -12.45 32.06 -13.55
C PRO A 25 -13.50 32.36 -12.46
N SER A 26 -14.52 31.51 -12.35
CA SER A 26 -15.56 31.59 -11.32
C SER A 26 -14.97 31.47 -9.91
N VAL A 27 -14.09 30.49 -9.69
CA VAL A 27 -13.43 30.26 -8.40
C VAL A 27 -12.36 31.31 -8.14
N GLU A 28 -11.67 31.78 -9.18
CA GLU A 28 -10.69 32.86 -9.06
C GLU A 28 -11.35 34.18 -8.63
N ASN A 29 -12.53 34.50 -9.18
CA ASN A 29 -13.29 35.67 -8.73
C ASN A 29 -13.75 35.54 -7.28
N ARG A 30 -14.18 34.35 -6.85
CA ARG A 30 -14.50 34.06 -5.44
C ARG A 30 -13.28 34.24 -4.54
N ALA A 31 -12.12 33.74 -4.94
CA ALA A 31 -10.87 33.90 -4.20
C ALA A 31 -10.53 35.38 -3.98
N ARG A 32 -10.70 36.20 -5.03
CA ARG A 32 -10.49 37.66 -4.96
C ARG A 32 -11.44 38.34 -3.96
N ILE A 33 -12.71 37.96 -3.97
CA ILE A 33 -13.73 38.55 -3.07
C ILE A 33 -13.50 38.13 -1.61
N LEU A 34 -13.19 36.85 -1.38
CA LEU A 34 -13.02 36.28 -0.04
C LEU A 34 -11.73 36.76 0.63
N ASN A 35 -10.61 36.72 -0.11
CA ASN A 35 -9.29 36.91 0.50
C ASN A 35 -8.79 38.36 0.46
N LYS A 36 -9.46 39.26 -0.28
CA LYS A 36 -9.16 40.72 -0.35
C LYS A 36 -7.66 41.01 -0.39
N ASP A 37 -7.08 41.54 0.69
CA ASP A 37 -5.66 41.94 0.77
C ASP A 37 -4.69 40.74 0.74
N GLY A 38 -5.16 39.55 1.14
CA GLY A 38 -4.42 38.28 1.06
C GLY A 38 -4.60 37.54 -0.26
N TYR A 39 -5.27 38.13 -1.25
CA TYR A 39 -5.46 37.51 -2.56
C TYR A 39 -4.18 37.55 -3.40
N VAL A 40 -3.73 36.37 -3.84
CA VAL A 40 -2.60 36.20 -4.77
C VAL A 40 -3.13 35.78 -6.13
N LYS A 41 -2.88 36.57 -7.17
CA LYS A 41 -3.33 36.29 -8.54
C LYS A 41 -2.62 35.09 -9.16
N LEU A 42 -3.36 34.24 -9.85
CA LEU A 42 -2.78 33.13 -10.61
C LEU A 42 -1.75 33.62 -11.66
N PRO A 43 -0.54 33.02 -11.72
CA PRO A 43 0.47 33.32 -12.73
C PRO A 43 0.11 32.73 -14.11
N THR A 44 0.97 33.00 -15.11
CA THR A 44 0.96 32.28 -16.39
C THR A 44 1.36 30.82 -16.17
N ASP A 45 1.04 29.93 -17.11
CA ASP A 45 1.30 28.49 -16.94
C ASP A 45 2.80 28.18 -16.94
N ASP A 46 3.59 28.89 -17.74
CA ASP A 46 5.06 28.82 -17.69
C ASP A 46 5.61 29.27 -16.33
N ALA A 47 5.14 30.42 -15.82
CA ALA A 47 5.59 30.92 -14.53
C ALA A 47 5.16 30.01 -13.37
N MET A 48 3.99 29.36 -13.48
CA MET A 48 3.56 28.34 -12.51
C MET A 48 4.50 27.14 -12.55
N ARG A 49 4.80 26.62 -13.75
CA ARG A 49 5.70 25.48 -13.93
C ARG A 49 7.09 25.76 -13.36
N GLU A 50 7.70 26.89 -13.73
CA GLU A 50 9.03 27.26 -13.25
C GLU A 50 9.05 27.41 -11.72
N ALA A 51 8.03 28.05 -11.13
CA ALA A 51 7.94 28.19 -9.68
C ALA A 51 7.80 26.84 -8.97
N VAL A 52 7.02 25.90 -9.52
CA VAL A 52 6.87 24.55 -8.97
C VAL A 52 8.16 23.74 -9.11
N LEU A 53 8.83 23.78 -10.27
CA LEU A 53 10.08 23.04 -10.48
C LEU A 53 11.21 23.60 -9.61
N ALA A 54 11.26 24.92 -9.41
CA ALA A 54 12.22 25.56 -8.51
C ALA A 54 12.00 25.14 -7.06
N GLU A 55 10.73 25.09 -6.62
CA GLU A 55 10.32 24.64 -5.30
C GLU A 55 10.65 23.16 -5.05
N LEU A 56 10.54 22.31 -6.07
CA LEU A 56 10.96 20.91 -5.98
C LEU A 56 12.48 20.71 -6.08
N GLY A 57 13.25 21.78 -6.31
CA GLY A 57 14.70 21.72 -6.45
C GLY A 57 15.18 21.06 -7.74
N ILE A 58 14.32 20.99 -8.76
CA ILE A 58 14.65 20.33 -10.03
C ILE A 58 15.40 21.28 -10.97
N VAL A 59 15.15 22.59 -10.88
CA VAL A 59 15.78 23.63 -11.73
C VAL A 59 17.22 23.91 -11.32
N HIS A 60 17.56 23.70 -10.06
CA HIS A 60 18.87 24.05 -9.52
C HIS A 60 19.80 22.84 -9.48
N PRO A 61 21.13 23.03 -9.60
CA PRO A 61 22.09 21.96 -9.31
C PRO A 61 21.85 21.41 -7.90
N ILE A 62 22.03 20.09 -7.73
CA ILE A 62 21.81 19.39 -6.45
C ILE A 62 22.60 20.02 -5.28
N GLU A 63 23.72 20.66 -5.57
CA GLU A 63 24.61 21.28 -4.60
C GLU A 63 24.17 22.69 -4.16
N MET A 64 23.20 23.30 -4.86
CA MET A 64 22.76 24.66 -4.59
C MET A 64 21.69 24.68 -3.49
N PHE A 65 22.10 25.14 -2.31
CA PHE A 65 21.20 25.41 -1.18
C PHE A 65 20.38 26.69 -1.42
N VAL A 66 19.06 26.57 -1.30
CA VAL A 66 18.11 27.68 -1.36
C VAL A 66 17.39 27.75 -0.02
N GLU A 67 17.64 28.78 0.78
CA GLU A 67 17.17 28.87 2.16
C GLU A 67 15.64 28.72 2.31
N SER A 68 14.86 29.35 1.42
CA SER A 68 13.39 29.25 1.43
C SER A 68 12.88 27.84 1.13
N ARG A 69 13.68 27.01 0.46
CA ARG A 69 13.35 25.64 0.04
C ARG A 69 13.92 24.58 0.99
N ASP A 70 15.21 24.69 1.31
CA ASP A 70 16.04 23.62 1.89
C ASP A 70 16.28 23.76 3.40
N SER A 71 15.90 24.89 4.01
CA SER A 71 16.14 25.11 5.43
C SER A 71 15.42 24.08 6.31
N CYS A 72 16.15 23.54 7.30
CA CYS A 72 15.59 22.64 8.31
C CYS A 72 14.55 23.31 9.23
N SER A 73 14.44 24.64 9.21
CA SER A 73 13.41 25.37 9.96
C SER A 73 12.02 25.25 9.32
N ARG A 74 11.94 24.79 8.07
CA ARG A 74 10.68 24.67 7.34
C ARG A 74 9.94 23.39 7.71
N LYS A 75 8.65 23.52 8.03
CA LYS A 75 7.77 22.37 8.27
C LYS A 75 7.37 21.73 6.94
N LEU A 76 7.92 20.54 6.67
CA LEU A 76 7.57 19.77 5.48
C LEU A 76 6.17 19.15 5.65
N GLN A 77 5.23 19.54 4.79
CA GLN A 77 3.82 19.07 4.84
C GLN A 77 3.39 18.41 3.53
N LYS A 78 4.23 17.52 2.98
CA LYS A 78 3.91 16.77 1.74
C LYS A 78 2.55 16.05 1.88
N PRO A 79 1.67 16.09 0.87
CA PRO A 79 1.87 16.58 -0.51
C PRO A 79 1.53 18.07 -0.74
N VAL A 80 1.49 18.90 0.30
CA VAL A 80 1.10 20.32 0.25
C VAL A 80 2.32 21.24 0.25
N PHE A 81 2.31 22.23 -0.65
CA PHE A 81 3.42 23.14 -0.90
C PHE A 81 2.97 24.60 -0.90
N GLU A 82 3.94 25.47 -0.65
CA GLU A 82 3.86 26.91 -0.84
C GLU A 82 4.67 27.26 -2.09
N ILE A 83 4.02 27.79 -3.11
CA ILE A 83 4.69 28.11 -4.37
C ILE A 83 4.88 29.63 -4.44
N THR A 84 6.13 30.06 -4.38
CA THR A 84 6.48 31.48 -4.48
C THR A 84 6.44 31.91 -5.95
N THR A 85 5.60 32.88 -6.27
CA THR A 85 5.46 33.44 -7.63
C THR A 85 5.75 34.94 -7.59
N SER A 86 5.91 35.57 -8.76
CA SER A 86 6.05 37.03 -8.86
C SER A 86 4.84 37.80 -8.31
N ASN A 87 3.66 37.17 -8.24
CA ASN A 87 2.44 37.76 -7.71
C ASN A 87 2.26 37.54 -6.19
N GLY A 88 3.16 36.80 -5.54
CA GLY A 88 3.05 36.38 -4.15
C GLY A 88 3.08 34.86 -3.97
N ILE A 89 2.78 34.40 -2.75
CA ILE A 89 2.84 32.98 -2.38
C ILE A 89 1.48 32.31 -2.60
N LEU A 90 1.44 31.31 -3.47
CA LEU A 90 0.27 30.45 -3.66
C LEU A 90 0.29 29.33 -2.62
N TRP A 91 -0.79 29.25 -1.85
CA TRP A 91 -1.02 28.18 -0.88
C TRP A 91 -2.53 27.90 -0.76
N PRO A 92 -2.95 26.64 -0.56
CA PRO A 92 -2.17 25.40 -0.59
C PRO A 92 -2.03 24.86 -2.01
N VAL A 93 -0.82 24.59 -2.50
CA VAL A 93 -0.65 23.86 -3.77
C VAL A 93 -0.45 22.38 -3.46
N VAL A 94 -1.30 21.52 -3.99
CA VAL A 94 -1.17 20.07 -3.82
C VAL A 94 -0.44 19.51 -5.03
N LEU A 95 0.62 18.73 -4.78
CA LEU A 95 1.44 18.12 -5.83
C LEU A 95 1.38 16.59 -5.76
N TYR A 96 1.38 15.94 -6.91
CA TYR A 96 1.48 14.50 -7.03
C TYR A 96 2.33 14.11 -8.25
N GLU A 97 3.30 13.22 -8.05
CA GLU A 97 4.24 12.78 -9.07
C GLU A 97 4.04 11.30 -9.38
N LYS A 98 3.86 10.95 -10.66
CA LYS A 98 3.79 9.55 -11.14
C LYS A 98 3.98 9.51 -12.65
N PHE A 99 4.59 8.43 -13.17
CA PHE A 99 4.89 8.23 -14.60
C PHE A 99 5.72 9.36 -15.26
N GLY A 100 6.59 10.04 -14.51
CA GLY A 100 7.36 11.17 -15.04
C GLY A 100 6.53 12.45 -15.25
N LEU A 101 5.28 12.44 -14.77
CA LEU A 101 4.41 13.59 -14.75
C LEU A 101 4.34 14.20 -13.35
N LEU A 102 4.21 15.52 -13.32
CA LEU A 102 3.91 16.27 -12.12
C LEU A 102 2.52 16.90 -12.26
N LEU A 103 1.58 16.42 -11.46
CA LEU A 103 0.22 16.91 -11.41
C LEU A 103 0.09 17.88 -10.24
N CYS A 104 -0.59 19.00 -10.45
CA CYS A 104 -0.87 19.95 -9.39
C CYS A 104 -2.26 20.56 -9.44
N CYS A 105 -2.80 20.89 -8.28
CA CYS A 105 -4.00 21.68 -8.16
C CYS A 105 -3.90 22.70 -7.02
N LEU A 106 -4.65 23.79 -7.16
CA LEU A 106 -4.75 24.85 -6.15
C LEU A 106 -6.19 24.91 -5.64
N PRO A 107 -6.50 24.33 -4.46
CA PRO A 107 -7.79 24.50 -3.80
C PRO A 107 -8.04 25.95 -3.36
N LEU A 108 -9.32 26.35 -3.39
CA LEU A 108 -9.78 27.57 -2.73
C LEU A 108 -9.86 27.32 -1.22
N VAL A 109 -9.21 28.20 -0.44
CA VAL A 109 -9.36 28.25 1.02
C VAL A 109 -10.35 29.35 1.35
N GLU A 110 -11.45 28.98 2.01
CA GLU A 110 -12.53 29.89 2.41
C GLU A 110 -12.33 30.34 3.87
N SER A 111 -11.14 30.90 4.16
CA SER A 111 -10.79 31.38 5.49
C SER A 111 -9.89 32.62 5.38
N VAL A 112 -10.12 33.60 6.25
CA VAL A 112 -9.33 34.84 6.32
C VAL A 112 -7.93 34.56 6.88
N GLU A 113 -7.86 33.75 7.93
CA GLU A 113 -6.60 33.27 8.50
C GLU A 113 -6.26 31.90 7.93
N ARG A 114 -4.97 31.59 7.84
CA ARG A 114 -4.47 30.32 7.34
C ARG A 114 -4.80 29.18 8.32
N PRO A 115 -5.74 28.28 7.99
CA PRO A 115 -6.10 27.18 8.88
C PRO A 115 -5.02 26.08 8.86
N PRO A 116 -5.00 25.19 9.87
CA PRO A 116 -4.22 23.96 9.81
C PRO A 116 -4.54 23.16 8.55
N VAL A 117 -3.52 22.53 7.95
CA VAL A 117 -3.66 21.75 6.69
C VAL A 117 -4.74 20.68 6.78
N ILE A 118 -4.88 20.03 7.94
CA ILE A 118 -5.86 18.97 8.17
C ILE A 118 -7.32 19.47 8.10
N ASP A 119 -7.54 20.76 8.35
CA ASP A 119 -8.88 21.37 8.35
C ASP A 119 -9.29 21.85 6.95
N VAL A 120 -8.36 21.90 5.99
CA VAL A 120 -8.65 22.29 4.62
C VAL A 120 -9.09 21.08 3.81
N LEU A 121 -10.39 20.79 3.82
CA LEU A 121 -10.97 19.67 3.06
C LEU A 121 -10.61 19.71 1.55
N GLY A 122 -10.44 20.92 0.98
CA GLY A 122 -10.02 21.11 -0.41
C GLY A 122 -8.68 20.44 -0.73
N ILE A 123 -7.79 20.25 0.25
CA ILE A 123 -6.51 19.56 0.07
C ILE A 123 -6.74 18.07 -0.16
N SER A 124 -7.49 17.41 0.71
CA SER A 124 -7.80 15.98 0.60
C SER A 124 -8.54 15.66 -0.69
N LEU A 125 -9.51 16.50 -1.05
CA LEU A 125 -10.27 16.37 -2.30
C LEU A 125 -9.43 16.68 -3.54
N GLY A 126 -8.57 17.70 -3.47
CA GLY A 126 -7.61 18.02 -4.51
C GLY A 126 -6.66 16.85 -4.76
N TYR A 127 -6.10 16.28 -3.69
CA TYR A 127 -5.22 15.11 -3.78
C TYR A 127 -5.95 13.89 -4.38
N ALA A 128 -7.18 13.61 -3.93
CA ALA A 128 -7.99 12.53 -4.50
C ALA A 128 -8.26 12.73 -5.99
N LEU A 129 -8.52 13.96 -6.44
CA LEU A 129 -8.65 14.27 -7.87
C LEU A 129 -7.34 14.02 -8.63
N LEU A 130 -6.18 14.41 -8.10
CA LEU A 130 -4.89 14.16 -8.78
C LEU A 130 -4.62 12.66 -8.94
N LEU A 131 -5.00 11.84 -7.96
CA LEU A 131 -4.94 10.37 -8.06
C LEU A 131 -5.83 9.83 -9.20
N GLN A 132 -7.05 10.35 -9.34
CA GLN A 132 -7.94 9.95 -10.42
C GLN A 132 -7.43 10.46 -11.77
N MET A 133 -6.93 11.69 -11.85
CA MET A 133 -6.38 12.24 -13.10
C MET A 133 -5.20 11.41 -13.61
N ILE A 134 -4.29 10.97 -12.76
CA ILE A 134 -3.15 10.17 -13.22
C ILE A 134 -3.58 8.82 -13.80
N ASP A 135 -4.65 8.24 -13.28
CA ASP A 135 -5.13 6.95 -13.72
C ASP A 135 -5.93 7.11 -15.04
N VAL A 136 -6.56 8.28 -15.29
CA VAL A 136 -7.13 8.64 -16.61
C VAL A 136 -6.04 8.82 -17.65
N ILE A 137 -4.97 9.53 -17.29
CA ILE A 137 -3.85 9.76 -18.19
C ILE A 137 -3.11 8.44 -18.47
N GLY A 138 -2.85 7.65 -17.43
CA GLY A 138 -2.05 6.42 -17.51
C GLY A 138 -0.56 6.70 -17.77
N PRO A 139 0.23 5.64 -18.09
CA PRO A 139 1.62 5.80 -18.48
C PRO A 139 1.75 6.61 -19.78
N VAL A 140 2.64 7.60 -19.77
CA VAL A 140 2.87 8.49 -20.91
C VAL A 140 3.94 7.89 -21.82
N GLN A 141 3.62 7.74 -23.11
CA GLN A 141 4.59 7.33 -24.13
C GLN A 141 5.40 8.54 -24.63
N GLN A 142 6.51 8.32 -25.35
CA GLN A 142 7.27 9.44 -25.92
C GLN A 142 6.41 10.24 -26.93
N GLY A 143 6.46 11.57 -26.86
CA GLY A 143 5.76 12.46 -27.81
C GLY A 143 4.32 12.85 -27.43
N VAL A 144 3.91 12.73 -26.16
CA VAL A 144 2.61 13.21 -25.70
C VAL A 144 2.61 14.74 -25.59
N ASP A 145 1.75 15.40 -26.36
CA ASP A 145 1.50 16.84 -26.33
C ASP A 145 0.08 17.15 -25.82
N GLU A 146 -0.31 18.42 -25.84
CA GLU A 146 -1.64 18.90 -25.40
C GLU A 146 -2.80 18.33 -26.24
N THR A 147 -2.53 17.88 -27.47
CA THR A 147 -3.54 17.35 -28.41
C THR A 147 -3.69 15.84 -28.35
N HIS A 148 -2.82 15.17 -27.60
CA HIS A 148 -2.82 13.73 -27.47
C HIS A 148 -4.16 13.21 -26.90
N PRO A 149 -4.67 12.04 -27.35
CA PRO A 149 -5.95 11.49 -26.88
C PRO A 149 -6.08 11.42 -25.36
N GLN A 150 -5.00 11.10 -24.64
CA GLN A 150 -4.98 11.09 -23.17
C GLN A 150 -5.31 12.46 -22.56
N MET A 151 -4.87 13.56 -23.18
CA MET A 151 -5.17 14.93 -22.71
C MET A 151 -6.60 15.35 -23.08
N VAL A 152 -7.10 14.90 -24.23
CA VAL A 152 -8.50 15.10 -24.64
C VAL A 152 -9.46 14.36 -23.71
N ASP A 153 -9.13 13.13 -23.33
CA ASP A 153 -9.90 12.32 -22.38
C ASP A 153 -9.86 12.96 -20.99
N LEU A 154 -8.69 13.43 -20.55
CA LEU A 154 -8.54 14.19 -19.30
C LEU A 154 -9.39 15.46 -19.29
N HIS A 155 -9.39 16.22 -20.39
CA HIS A 155 -10.20 17.42 -20.52
C HIS A 155 -11.69 17.09 -20.40
N SER A 156 -12.15 16.05 -21.09
CA SER A 156 -13.54 15.58 -21.06
C SER A 156 -13.95 15.10 -19.67
N TYR A 157 -13.09 14.32 -19.01
CA TYR A 157 -13.25 13.89 -17.62
C TYR A 157 -13.40 15.09 -16.68
N LEU A 158 -12.49 16.08 -16.75
CA LEU A 158 -12.52 17.26 -15.87
C LEU A 158 -13.72 18.18 -16.11
N CYS A 159 -14.29 18.20 -17.31
CA CYS A 159 -15.52 18.94 -17.58
C CYS A 159 -16.71 18.41 -16.77
N GLN A 160 -16.76 17.10 -16.52
CA GLN A 160 -17.81 16.48 -15.71
C GLN A 160 -17.46 16.31 -14.23
N ALA A 161 -16.20 16.05 -13.92
CA ALA A 161 -15.75 15.84 -12.55
C ALA A 161 -15.58 17.14 -11.75
N VAL A 162 -15.23 18.25 -12.44
CA VAL A 162 -14.94 19.54 -11.81
C VAL A 162 -15.62 20.70 -12.57
N PRO A 163 -16.94 20.69 -12.77
CA PRO A 163 -17.65 21.74 -13.47
C PRO A 163 -17.47 23.09 -12.75
N PHE A 164 -17.06 24.12 -13.50
CA PHE A 164 -16.79 25.47 -12.99
C PHE A 164 -15.86 25.52 -11.76
N GLY A 165 -14.97 24.54 -11.63
CA GLY A 165 -14.01 24.45 -10.55
C GLY A 165 -14.55 23.78 -9.28
N THR A 166 -15.81 23.34 -9.25
CA THR A 166 -16.40 22.65 -8.09
C THR A 166 -16.32 21.15 -8.31
N LEU A 167 -15.70 20.41 -7.38
CA LEU A 167 -15.66 18.95 -7.48
C LEU A 167 -17.05 18.37 -7.23
N THR A 168 -17.49 17.50 -8.14
CA THR A 168 -18.79 16.80 -8.10
C THR A 168 -18.59 15.30 -7.88
N ASP A 169 -18.22 14.59 -8.93
CA ASP A 169 -17.91 13.16 -8.94
C ASP A 169 -16.55 12.95 -9.61
N ILE A 170 -15.60 12.42 -8.87
CA ILE A 170 -14.24 12.16 -9.36
C ILE A 170 -14.03 10.69 -9.73
N GLU A 171 -15.01 9.83 -9.54
CA GLU A 171 -14.88 8.40 -9.84
C GLU A 171 -14.86 8.17 -11.36
N GLN A 172 -13.76 7.64 -11.89
CA GLN A 172 -13.55 7.49 -13.33
C GLN A 172 -14.65 6.72 -14.03
N ALA A 173 -15.00 5.53 -13.54
CA ALA A 173 -16.00 4.70 -14.19
C ALA A 173 -17.35 5.42 -14.31
N THR A 174 -17.75 6.15 -13.27
CA THR A 174 -19.01 6.88 -13.24
C THR A 174 -18.96 8.09 -14.19
N VAL A 175 -17.85 8.83 -14.20
CA VAL A 175 -17.67 9.99 -15.08
C VAL A 175 -17.63 9.58 -16.54
N PHE A 176 -16.90 8.51 -16.90
CA PHE A 176 -16.83 8.05 -18.29
C PHE A 176 -18.12 7.42 -18.79
N ASP A 177 -18.86 6.72 -17.93
CA ASP A 177 -20.22 6.28 -18.28
C ASP A 177 -21.09 7.51 -18.62
N ALA A 178 -20.95 8.61 -17.86
CA ALA A 178 -21.72 9.84 -18.04
C ALA A 178 -21.40 10.52 -19.37
N ILE A 179 -20.09 10.64 -19.68
CA ILE A 179 -19.60 11.20 -20.95
C ILE A 179 -20.09 10.36 -22.14
N SER A 180 -20.10 9.03 -22.00
CA SER A 180 -20.51 8.11 -23.06
C SER A 180 -22.02 8.05 -23.30
N GLY A 181 -22.82 8.81 -22.55
CA GLY A 181 -24.29 8.76 -22.63
C GLY A 181 -24.88 7.41 -22.19
N ARG A 182 -24.09 6.57 -21.51
CA ARG A 182 -24.56 5.30 -20.90
C ARG A 182 -25.36 5.54 -19.63
N ILE A 183 -25.46 6.81 -19.25
CA ILE A 183 -26.20 7.30 -18.10
C ILE A 183 -27.46 7.94 -18.61
N ASP A 184 -28.54 7.17 -18.53
CA ASP A 184 -29.87 7.70 -18.72
C ASP A 184 -30.24 8.54 -17.48
N SER A 185 -30.28 9.87 -17.65
CA SER A 185 -30.88 10.79 -16.66
C SER A 185 -32.37 10.52 -16.43
N SER A 186 -32.97 9.64 -17.23
CA SER A 186 -34.36 9.16 -17.13
C SER A 186 -34.59 8.15 -16.00
N TYR A 187 -33.55 7.70 -15.27
CA TYR A 187 -33.68 6.76 -14.14
C TYR A 187 -33.56 7.40 -12.74
N VAL A 188 -33.74 8.72 -12.61
CA VAL A 188 -34.09 9.33 -11.31
C VAL A 188 -35.57 9.06 -11.03
N VAL A 189 -35.95 7.78 -11.02
CA VAL A 189 -37.29 7.30 -10.64
C VAL A 189 -37.09 6.32 -9.48
N SER A 190 -36.65 6.86 -8.36
CA SER A 190 -36.80 6.19 -7.07
C SER A 190 -36.94 7.25 -5.99
N ASP A 191 -37.90 7.08 -5.08
CA ASP A 191 -38.08 7.89 -3.87
C ASP A 191 -36.85 7.85 -2.93
N VAL A 192 -35.83 7.07 -3.27
CA VAL A 192 -34.57 6.92 -2.55
C VAL A 192 -33.48 7.70 -3.26
N LYS A 193 -32.93 8.72 -2.59
CA LYS A 193 -31.73 9.44 -3.03
C LYS A 193 -30.53 8.47 -3.01
N PRO A 194 -29.92 8.14 -4.17
CA PRO A 194 -28.75 7.26 -4.19
C PRO A 194 -27.58 7.89 -3.43
N PRO A 195 -26.68 7.09 -2.84
CA PRO A 195 -25.48 7.62 -2.22
C PRO A 195 -24.54 8.22 -3.28
N SER A 196 -23.73 9.19 -2.88
CA SER A 196 -22.84 9.92 -3.80
C SER A 196 -21.82 9.03 -4.53
N TRP A 197 -21.48 7.86 -3.98
CA TRP A 197 -20.57 6.87 -4.59
C TRP A 197 -21.29 5.84 -5.49
N ARG A 198 -22.61 5.98 -5.68
CA ARG A 198 -23.42 5.14 -6.58
C ARG A 198 -24.55 5.94 -7.23
N PRO A 199 -24.26 7.08 -7.87
CA PRO A 199 -25.28 8.00 -8.36
C PRO A 199 -26.12 7.43 -9.52
N ILE A 200 -25.61 6.41 -10.23
CA ILE A 200 -26.18 5.92 -11.49
C ILE A 200 -26.43 4.41 -11.44
N SER A 201 -27.61 4.00 -11.91
CA SER A 201 -27.97 2.60 -12.15
C SER A 201 -27.45 2.15 -13.51
N VAL A 202 -26.74 1.02 -13.55
CA VAL A 202 -26.22 0.41 -14.78
C VAL A 202 -26.71 -1.03 -14.88
N LYS A 203 -27.22 -1.40 -16.06
CA LYS A 203 -27.65 -2.77 -16.36
C LYS A 203 -26.43 -3.69 -16.31
N CYS A 204 -26.49 -4.71 -15.45
CA CYS A 204 -25.38 -5.62 -15.23
C CYS A 204 -25.86 -6.96 -14.67
N LYS A 205 -25.10 -8.02 -14.93
CA LYS A 205 -25.38 -9.32 -14.33
C LYS A 205 -25.07 -9.26 -12.84
N ALA A 206 -26.07 -9.53 -12.00
CA ALA A 206 -25.92 -9.52 -10.55
C ALA A 206 -24.78 -10.46 -10.07
N ASN A 207 -23.69 -9.88 -9.57
CA ASN A 207 -22.52 -10.60 -9.09
C ASN A 207 -21.88 -9.85 -7.92
N ILE A 208 -21.54 -10.59 -6.86
CA ILE A 208 -20.80 -10.06 -5.71
C ILE A 208 -19.56 -10.92 -5.49
N SER A 209 -18.39 -10.30 -5.55
CA SER A 209 -17.12 -10.93 -5.22
C SER A 209 -16.53 -10.31 -3.97
N PHE A 210 -16.24 -11.14 -2.97
CA PHE A 210 -15.39 -10.78 -1.85
C PHE A 210 -13.96 -11.28 -2.12
N ARG A 211 -13.01 -10.72 -1.39
CA ARG A 211 -11.64 -11.23 -1.27
C ARG A 211 -11.15 -10.91 0.13
N VAL A 212 -10.74 -11.94 0.87
CA VAL A 212 -10.03 -11.77 2.14
C VAL A 212 -8.53 -11.90 1.87
N THR A 213 -7.74 -10.97 2.39
CA THR A 213 -6.27 -10.98 2.23
C THR A 213 -5.62 -10.60 3.53
N GLU A 214 -4.68 -11.41 3.99
CA GLU A 214 -3.90 -11.17 5.21
C GLU A 214 -2.42 -10.97 4.88
N GLN A 215 -1.83 -9.99 5.54
CA GLN A 215 -0.40 -9.74 5.54
C GLN A 215 0.12 -10.07 6.94
N ILE A 216 1.10 -10.96 6.99
CA ILE A 216 1.78 -11.34 8.23
C ILE A 216 3.09 -10.57 8.28
N GLN A 217 3.27 -9.77 9.33
CA GLN A 217 4.54 -9.13 9.62
C GLN A 217 5.12 -9.79 10.86
N ALA A 218 6.31 -10.35 10.73
CA ALA A 218 6.99 -11.00 11.83
C ALA A 218 8.48 -10.64 11.83
N VAL A 219 9.02 -10.43 13.03
CA VAL A 219 10.44 -10.22 13.28
C VAL A 219 10.87 -11.17 14.39
N LEU A 220 11.81 -12.05 14.07
CA LEU A 220 12.36 -13.02 15.02
C LEU A 220 13.76 -12.56 15.40
N TYR A 221 13.95 -12.17 16.67
CA TYR A 221 15.22 -11.61 17.14
C TYR A 221 16.20 -12.68 17.62
N ASN A 222 15.70 -13.89 17.91
CA ASN A 222 16.49 -15.00 18.45
C ASN A 222 17.37 -14.57 19.64
N ARG A 223 16.81 -13.70 20.49
CA ARG A 223 17.49 -13.09 21.63
C ARG A 223 16.66 -13.34 22.89
N PRO A 224 17.27 -13.76 23.99
CA PRO A 224 16.54 -14.03 25.23
C PRO A 224 15.96 -12.75 25.86
N ASP A 225 16.50 -11.57 25.52
CA ASP A 225 16.13 -10.29 26.10
C ASP A 225 15.11 -9.49 25.26
N VAL A 226 14.83 -9.92 24.03
CA VAL A 226 13.94 -9.22 23.10
C VAL A 226 12.84 -10.17 22.64
N TRP A 227 11.58 -9.76 22.85
CA TRP A 227 10.43 -10.51 22.37
C TRP A 227 10.35 -10.46 20.85
N ASP A 228 10.09 -11.60 20.24
CA ASP A 228 9.72 -11.67 18.83
C ASP A 228 8.45 -10.84 18.58
N VAL A 229 8.35 -10.23 17.40
CA VAL A 229 7.18 -9.45 16.99
C VAL A 229 6.43 -10.26 15.94
N PHE A 230 5.11 -10.35 16.08
CA PHE A 230 4.24 -10.92 15.07
C PHE A 230 2.94 -10.14 15.04
N GLN A 231 2.51 -9.72 13.85
CA GLN A 231 1.30 -8.95 13.63
C GLN A 231 0.59 -9.41 12.36
N ILE A 232 -0.73 -9.42 12.41
CA ILE A 232 -1.58 -9.80 11.28
C ILE A 232 -2.41 -8.58 10.89
N TYR A 233 -2.32 -8.22 9.62
CA TYR A 233 -3.12 -7.17 9.00
C TYR A 233 -4.00 -7.79 7.93
N GLY A 234 -5.29 -7.84 8.19
CA GLY A 234 -6.28 -8.35 7.25
C GLY A 234 -7.03 -7.25 6.53
N SER A 235 -7.47 -7.56 5.32
CA SER A 235 -8.36 -6.70 4.53
C SER A 235 -9.42 -7.54 3.84
N VAL A 236 -10.65 -7.05 3.87
CA VAL A 236 -11.77 -7.59 3.11
C VAL A 236 -12.07 -6.60 2.00
N SER A 237 -11.93 -7.05 0.75
CA SER A 237 -12.32 -6.28 -0.43
C SER A 237 -13.63 -6.81 -0.99
N CYS A 238 -14.46 -5.91 -1.51
CA CYS A 238 -15.74 -6.24 -2.12
C CYS A 238 -15.83 -5.60 -3.51
N LYS A 239 -16.44 -6.31 -4.46
CA LYS A 239 -16.94 -5.76 -5.71
C LYS A 239 -18.38 -6.26 -5.88
N ALA A 240 -19.32 -5.34 -6.10
CA ALA A 240 -20.73 -5.66 -6.21
C ALA A 240 -21.33 -5.05 -7.48
N ASP A 241 -21.45 -5.88 -8.51
CA ASP A 241 -22.14 -5.58 -9.75
C ASP A 241 -23.64 -5.84 -9.53
N LEU A 242 -24.38 -4.78 -9.16
CA LEU A 242 -25.83 -4.81 -8.88
C LEU A 242 -26.55 -3.64 -9.55
N GLU A 243 -27.69 -3.88 -10.18
CA GLU A 243 -28.40 -2.87 -10.97
C GLU A 243 -29.04 -1.76 -10.12
N HIS A 244 -29.59 -2.10 -8.94
CA HIS A 244 -30.34 -1.16 -8.11
C HIS A 244 -29.46 0.02 -7.64
N PRO A 245 -29.87 1.30 -7.72
CA PRO A 245 -29.00 2.45 -7.42
C PRO A 245 -28.47 2.50 -5.98
N ALA A 246 -29.18 1.92 -5.01
CA ALA A 246 -28.75 1.84 -3.61
C ALA A 246 -28.96 0.42 -3.05
N PRO A 247 -28.15 -0.59 -3.44
CA PRO A 247 -28.34 -1.94 -2.97
C PRO A 247 -27.72 -2.05 -1.57
N LEU A 248 -28.55 -2.29 -0.56
CA LEU A 248 -28.08 -2.54 0.80
C LEU A 248 -27.63 -4.00 0.89
N ILE A 249 -26.35 -4.22 1.16
CA ILE A 249 -25.75 -5.53 1.38
C ILE A 249 -25.52 -5.70 2.87
N ALA A 250 -25.95 -6.82 3.43
CA ALA A 250 -25.56 -7.27 4.77
C ALA A 250 -24.86 -8.62 4.67
N VAL A 251 -23.70 -8.76 5.31
CA VAL A 251 -22.91 -10.00 5.28
C VAL A 251 -22.15 -10.20 6.58
N HIS A 252 -21.98 -11.46 6.99
CA HIS A 252 -21.23 -11.81 8.19
C HIS A 252 -19.76 -12.08 7.86
N LEU A 253 -18.87 -11.36 8.53
CA LEU A 253 -17.45 -11.69 8.65
C LEU A 253 -17.28 -12.56 9.90
N SER A 254 -16.86 -13.81 9.72
CA SER A 254 -16.72 -14.79 10.79
C SER A 254 -15.27 -15.25 10.94
N VAL A 255 -14.90 -15.60 12.17
CA VAL A 255 -13.61 -16.18 12.54
C VAL A 255 -13.83 -17.60 13.05
N GLY A 256 -12.86 -18.49 12.84
CA GLY A 256 -12.91 -19.85 13.40
C GLY A 256 -13.01 -19.83 14.94
N LYS A 257 -13.74 -20.78 15.53
CA LYS A 257 -14.00 -20.81 16.99
C LYS A 257 -12.74 -20.82 17.87
N ASP A 258 -11.63 -21.34 17.36
CA ASP A 258 -10.35 -21.48 18.08
C ASP A 258 -9.28 -20.50 17.58
N GLN A 259 -9.67 -19.47 16.83
CA GLN A 259 -8.76 -18.53 16.17
C GLN A 259 -8.75 -17.16 16.88
N PRO A 260 -7.66 -16.38 16.72
CA PRO A 260 -7.55 -15.06 17.34
C PRO A 260 -8.69 -14.14 16.90
N ARG A 261 -9.31 -13.43 17.85
CA ARG A 261 -10.38 -12.48 17.56
C ARG A 261 -9.85 -11.32 16.72
N LEU A 262 -10.67 -10.86 15.77
CA LEU A 262 -10.37 -9.64 15.02
C LEU A 262 -10.45 -8.42 15.94
N GLN A 263 -9.48 -7.53 15.79
CA GLN A 263 -9.30 -6.28 16.52
C GLN A 263 -9.15 -5.11 15.55
N ASN A 264 -9.43 -3.89 16.01
CA ASN A 264 -9.24 -2.65 15.25
C ASN A 264 -9.85 -2.71 13.84
N ILE A 265 -11.13 -3.11 13.74
CA ILE A 265 -11.81 -3.18 12.45
C ILE A 265 -12.10 -1.76 11.97
N LEU A 266 -11.42 -1.35 10.91
CA LEU A 266 -11.61 -0.08 10.23
C LEU A 266 -12.48 -0.31 9.01
N VAL A 267 -13.66 0.31 8.96
CA VAL A 267 -14.62 0.13 7.87
C VAL A 267 -14.56 1.27 6.85
N ASN A 268 -14.95 0.96 5.62
CA ASN A 268 -15.15 1.96 4.58
C ASN A 268 -16.33 2.89 4.94
N SER A 269 -16.29 4.14 4.47
CA SER A 269 -17.36 5.12 4.65
C SER A 269 -18.72 4.68 4.08
N CYS A 270 -18.75 3.69 3.18
CA CYS A 270 -19.97 3.14 2.64
C CYS A 270 -20.73 2.19 3.60
N VAL A 271 -20.13 1.87 4.76
CA VAL A 271 -20.71 1.00 5.78
C VAL A 271 -21.63 1.82 6.69
N SER A 272 -22.90 1.43 6.77
CA SER A 272 -23.91 2.10 7.58
C SER A 272 -23.95 1.55 9.01
N MET A 273 -23.72 0.25 9.17
CA MET A 273 -23.78 -0.43 10.47
C MET A 273 -22.74 -1.55 10.53
N VAL A 274 -22.05 -1.62 11.66
CA VAL A 274 -21.33 -2.80 12.11
C VAL A 274 -21.96 -3.20 13.43
N ASP A 275 -22.63 -4.34 13.48
CA ASP A 275 -23.13 -4.83 14.76
C ASP A 275 -21.91 -5.18 15.62
N ASP A 276 -21.76 -4.49 16.75
CA ASP A 276 -20.86 -4.93 17.81
C ASP A 276 -21.37 -6.26 18.33
N GLU A 277 -20.44 -7.19 18.63
CA GLU A 277 -20.73 -8.57 19.04
C GLU A 277 -22.04 -8.64 19.82
N ASN A 278 -23.05 -9.31 19.26
CA ASN A 278 -24.31 -9.52 19.97
C ASN A 278 -23.95 -10.32 21.24
N ARG A 279 -23.80 -9.62 22.38
CA ARG A 279 -23.21 -10.13 23.65
C ARG A 279 -23.93 -11.36 24.22
N THR A 280 -25.01 -11.81 23.58
CA THR A 280 -25.94 -12.84 24.03
C THR A 280 -25.75 -14.21 23.37
N LYS A 281 -24.94 -14.35 22.32
CA LYS A 281 -24.61 -15.67 21.73
C LYS A 281 -23.15 -15.64 21.29
N GLY A 282 -22.29 -16.44 21.91
CA GLY A 282 -20.82 -16.46 21.70
C GLY A 282 -20.35 -16.91 20.31
N GLU A 283 -20.90 -16.33 19.25
CA GLU A 283 -20.52 -16.55 17.86
C GLU A 283 -19.63 -15.37 17.43
N GLY A 284 -18.38 -15.65 17.07
CA GLY A 284 -17.37 -14.66 16.66
C GLY A 284 -17.61 -14.06 15.27
N HIS A 285 -18.87 -13.75 14.92
CA HIS A 285 -19.26 -13.17 13.65
C HIS A 285 -19.63 -11.69 13.81
N ARG A 286 -19.29 -10.86 12.82
CA ARG A 286 -19.71 -9.45 12.75
C ARG A 286 -20.51 -9.21 11.48
N THR A 287 -21.70 -8.65 11.63
CA THR A 287 -22.55 -8.24 10.52
C THR A 287 -22.08 -6.89 10.01
N ILE A 288 -21.71 -6.82 8.73
CA ILE A 288 -21.34 -5.57 8.05
C ILE A 288 -22.45 -5.24 7.07
N THR A 289 -23.09 -4.09 7.26
CA THR A 289 -24.18 -3.61 6.40
C THR A 289 -23.75 -2.34 5.66
N PHE A 290 -23.83 -2.34 4.33
CA PHE A 290 -23.23 -1.30 3.50
C PHE A 290 -23.91 -1.16 2.13
N ILE A 291 -23.74 0.01 1.51
CA ILE A 291 -24.11 0.23 0.10
C ILE A 291 -22.82 0.32 -0.72
N PRO A 292 -22.44 -0.70 -1.50
CA PRO A 292 -21.12 -0.76 -2.12
C PRO A 292 -20.94 0.30 -3.23
N PRO A 293 -19.74 0.91 -3.34
CA PRO A 293 -19.25 1.47 -4.59
C PRO A 293 -19.33 0.47 -5.76
N ARG A 294 -19.29 0.98 -7.00
CA ARG A 294 -19.32 0.14 -8.21
C ARG A 294 -18.02 -0.64 -8.41
N GLU A 295 -16.89 0.01 -8.12
CA GLU A 295 -15.57 -0.57 -8.28
C GLU A 295 -15.23 -1.53 -7.15
N ARG A 296 -14.11 -2.26 -7.32
CA ARG A 296 -13.57 -3.06 -6.22
C ARG A 296 -12.99 -2.12 -5.17
N PHE A 297 -13.48 -2.20 -3.95
CA PHE A 297 -13.05 -1.36 -2.85
C PHE A 297 -12.70 -2.21 -1.62
N VAL A 298 -11.91 -1.65 -0.71
CA VAL A 298 -11.64 -2.26 0.60
C VAL A 298 -12.84 -1.96 1.50
N LEU A 299 -13.62 -3.00 1.83
CA LEU A 299 -14.79 -2.93 2.70
C LEU A 299 -14.39 -2.69 4.15
N CYS A 300 -13.41 -3.46 4.65
CA CYS A 300 -12.83 -3.23 5.95
C CYS A 300 -11.39 -3.73 6.02
N LYS A 301 -10.64 -3.17 6.98
CA LYS A 301 -9.33 -3.65 7.42
C LYS A 301 -9.44 -4.09 8.86
N TYR A 302 -8.64 -5.06 9.27
CA TYR A 302 -8.61 -5.53 10.65
C TYR A 302 -7.19 -5.90 11.04
N THR A 303 -6.97 -5.93 12.35
CA THR A 303 -5.83 -6.58 12.97
C THR A 303 -6.32 -7.82 13.73
N ALA A 304 -5.43 -8.72 14.15
CA ALA A 304 -5.81 -9.82 15.02
C ALA A 304 -4.79 -9.94 16.16
N ALA A 305 -5.27 -10.04 17.40
CA ALA A 305 -4.39 -10.26 18.55
C ALA A 305 -3.98 -11.72 18.62
N ILE A 306 -2.71 -11.93 18.87
CA ILE A 306 -2.14 -13.27 19.02
C ILE A 306 -2.13 -13.59 20.50
N SER A 307 -2.59 -14.78 20.87
CA SER A 307 -2.44 -15.24 22.25
C SER A 307 -0.95 -15.32 22.59
N PRO A 308 -0.51 -14.84 23.78
CA PRO A 308 0.91 -14.88 24.20
C PRO A 308 1.54 -16.28 24.13
N THR A 309 0.72 -17.34 24.20
CA THR A 309 1.13 -18.73 23.99
C THR A 309 1.66 -19.03 22.58
N GLN A 310 1.44 -18.17 21.59
CA GLN A 310 1.99 -18.34 20.24
C GLN A 310 3.30 -17.56 19.98
N LEU A 311 3.66 -16.64 20.89
CA LEU A 311 4.94 -15.95 20.92
C LEU A 311 5.90 -16.72 21.83
N SER A 312 7.17 -16.81 21.42
CA SER A 312 8.25 -17.38 22.23
C SER A 312 8.41 -16.56 23.51
N ALA A 313 8.49 -17.25 24.66
CA ALA A 313 8.94 -16.61 25.89
C ALA A 313 10.44 -16.28 25.78
N PRO A 314 10.93 -15.22 26.47
CA PRO A 314 12.36 -14.98 26.62
C PRO A 314 13.01 -16.23 27.25
N ASN A 315 14.07 -16.75 26.62
CA ASN A 315 14.79 -17.92 27.11
C ASN A 315 15.40 -17.61 28.49
N THR A 316 14.69 -17.91 29.58
CA THR A 316 15.25 -17.91 30.93
C THR A 316 15.92 -19.26 31.19
N SER A 317 17.09 -19.47 30.59
CA SER A 317 18.03 -20.51 31.04
C SER A 317 19.43 -19.92 31.06
N THR A 318 19.85 -19.52 32.25
CA THR A 318 21.23 -19.19 32.60
C THR A 318 22.09 -20.45 32.54
N THR A 319 22.63 -20.76 31.37
CA THR A 319 23.85 -21.57 31.22
C THR A 319 24.58 -21.10 29.97
N ASP A 320 25.78 -20.56 30.18
CA ASP A 320 26.73 -20.07 29.18
C ASP A 320 27.19 -21.23 28.26
N PRO A 321 26.91 -21.21 26.93
CA PRO A 321 27.13 -22.36 26.06
C PRO A 321 28.30 -22.20 25.06
N PHE A 322 29.31 -21.38 25.34
CA PHE A 322 30.47 -21.24 24.42
C PHE A 322 31.52 -22.36 24.48
N GLN A 323 31.33 -23.45 25.26
CA GLN A 323 32.43 -24.42 25.47
C GLN A 323 32.20 -25.89 25.11
N THR A 324 31.02 -26.38 24.71
CA THR A 324 30.87 -27.83 24.48
C THR A 324 29.84 -28.20 23.42
N TRP A 325 30.15 -28.06 22.13
CA TRP A 325 29.40 -28.75 21.06
C TRP A 325 30.23 -29.16 19.83
N PHE A 326 31.40 -29.75 20.10
CA PHE A 326 32.06 -30.68 19.16
C PHE A 326 31.60 -32.14 19.35
N SER A 327 30.54 -32.40 20.10
CA SER A 327 30.08 -33.76 20.36
C SER A 327 28.59 -33.74 20.69
N ASP A 328 27.82 -34.39 19.82
CA ASP A 328 26.47 -34.90 20.04
C ASP A 328 25.30 -33.90 20.02
N LEU A 329 24.58 -33.91 18.89
CA LEU A 329 23.12 -33.68 18.85
C LEU A 329 22.48 -34.35 20.08
N PRO A 330 21.63 -33.69 20.91
CA PRO A 330 20.40 -33.01 20.49
C PRO A 330 20.09 -31.72 21.29
N GLN A 331 19.17 -30.86 20.79
CA GLN A 331 18.01 -30.33 21.54
C GLN A 331 17.28 -29.22 20.76
N LEU A 332 16.11 -29.57 20.23
CA LEU A 332 15.10 -28.63 19.72
C LEU A 332 13.76 -29.08 20.33
N HIS A 333 13.44 -28.58 21.52
CA HIS A 333 12.09 -28.57 22.08
C HIS A 333 11.61 -27.11 21.98
N HIS A 334 10.42 -26.77 21.51
CA HIS A 334 9.15 -27.19 22.11
C HIS A 334 7.97 -27.28 21.13
N VAL A 335 7.15 -28.27 21.47
CA VAL A 335 5.79 -28.57 21.00
C VAL A 335 4.80 -27.62 21.66
N LEU A 336 3.81 -27.12 20.92
CA LEU A 336 2.53 -26.69 21.48
C LEU A 336 1.43 -27.55 20.88
N SER A 337 0.75 -28.25 21.77
CA SER A 337 -0.48 -29.01 21.54
C SER A 337 -1.67 -28.06 21.53
N ASP A 338 -2.49 -28.08 20.49
CA ASP A 338 -3.94 -28.09 20.66
C ASP A 338 -4.62 -28.74 19.44
N GLY A 339 -5.83 -29.24 19.65
CA GLY A 339 -6.60 -30.20 18.85
C GLY A 339 -6.64 -29.97 17.34
N GLY A 340 -6.58 -31.08 16.61
CA GLY A 340 -6.31 -31.10 15.18
C GLY A 340 -7.27 -30.30 14.30
N LYS A 341 -6.71 -29.39 13.49
CA LYS A 341 -7.01 -29.04 12.08
C LYS A 341 -6.07 -27.89 11.61
N PRO A 342 -5.94 -27.61 10.29
CA PRO A 342 -4.70 -27.17 9.63
C PRO A 342 -4.32 -25.73 10.03
N GLY A 343 -3.08 -25.34 10.26
CA GLY A 343 -1.80 -25.94 9.93
C GLY A 343 -0.87 -24.78 9.55
N ILE A 344 -0.39 -24.04 10.55
CA ILE A 344 0.46 -22.85 10.39
C ILE A 344 1.82 -23.30 9.86
N ALA A 345 2.37 -22.53 8.93
CA ALA A 345 3.77 -22.59 8.55
C ALA A 345 4.63 -21.71 9.46
N ARG A 346 5.16 -22.24 10.56
CA ARG A 346 6.28 -21.60 11.27
C ARG A 346 7.53 -21.96 10.51
N ILE A 347 8.16 -20.95 9.92
CA ILE A 347 9.52 -21.06 9.41
C ILE A 347 10.47 -20.81 10.56
N SER A 348 11.05 -21.89 11.08
CA SER A 348 12.17 -21.83 12.00
C SER A 348 13.46 -21.92 11.20
N ALA A 349 14.29 -20.87 11.24
CA ALA A 349 15.70 -20.97 10.87
C ALA A 349 16.47 -21.52 12.09
N SER A 350 16.94 -22.76 12.04
CA SER A 350 17.91 -23.24 13.02
C SER A 350 19.28 -22.67 12.68
N GLU A 351 20.03 -22.21 13.69
CA GLU A 351 21.41 -21.70 13.65
C GLU A 351 22.10 -21.81 12.28
N GLY A 352 22.09 -20.70 11.55
CA GLY A 352 23.07 -20.47 10.52
C GLY A 352 24.23 -19.72 11.13
N ALA A 353 25.38 -20.36 11.21
CA ALA A 353 26.63 -19.66 11.46
C ALA A 353 26.93 -18.77 10.25
N LEU A 354 26.35 -17.56 10.21
CA LEU A 354 26.94 -16.47 9.46
C LEU A 354 28.23 -16.12 10.20
N ARG A 355 29.30 -16.88 9.91
CA ARG A 355 30.66 -16.54 10.35
C ARG A 355 31.07 -15.28 9.60
N ASN A 356 30.67 -14.16 10.19
CA ASN A 356 30.85 -12.84 9.65
C ASN A 356 32.15 -12.26 10.22
N ASP A 357 33.30 -12.77 9.79
CA ASP A 357 34.56 -12.09 10.12
C ASP A 357 34.49 -10.69 9.48
N GLY A 358 34.37 -9.64 10.29
CA GLY A 358 34.18 -8.26 9.82
C GLY A 358 35.19 -7.79 8.76
N LEU A 359 36.34 -8.47 8.66
CA LEU A 359 37.42 -8.25 7.69
C LEU A 359 37.47 -9.24 6.51
N SER A 360 36.77 -10.37 6.60
CA SER A 360 36.86 -11.43 5.60
C SER A 360 36.04 -11.09 4.36
N ARG A 361 36.66 -11.23 3.17
CA ARG A 361 35.97 -11.19 1.87
C ARG A 361 35.18 -12.48 1.59
N ARG A 362 35.00 -13.36 2.57
CA ARG A 362 34.31 -14.64 2.44
C ARG A 362 33.20 -14.73 3.47
N GLY A 363 32.05 -15.27 3.06
CA GLY A 363 30.93 -15.59 3.94
C GLY A 363 30.51 -17.05 3.74
N GLU A 364 30.03 -17.67 4.81
CA GLU A 364 29.42 -19.00 4.77
C GLU A 364 28.02 -18.90 5.37
N ILE A 365 27.06 -19.61 4.76
CA ILE A 365 25.66 -19.63 5.13
C ILE A 365 25.27 -21.09 5.24
N ILE A 366 24.72 -21.47 6.39
CA ILE A 366 24.04 -22.74 6.57
C ILE A 366 22.64 -22.36 7.04
N MET A 367 21.60 -22.79 6.34
CA MET A 367 20.24 -22.40 6.64
C MET A 367 19.32 -23.60 6.47
N LYS A 368 18.45 -23.79 7.45
CA LYS A 368 17.35 -24.75 7.36
C LYS A 368 16.04 -24.00 7.50
N VAL A 369 15.11 -24.25 6.59
CA VAL A 369 13.76 -23.72 6.64
C VAL A 369 12.80 -24.89 6.79
N LYS A 370 12.06 -24.91 7.89
CA LYS A 370 11.06 -25.94 8.17
C LYS A 370 9.67 -25.35 8.04
N LEU A 371 8.75 -26.08 7.42
CA LEU A 371 7.33 -25.82 7.45
C LEU A 371 6.75 -26.57 8.66
N SER A 372 6.22 -25.85 9.66
CA SER A 372 5.48 -26.54 10.74
C SER A 372 4.16 -27.15 10.22
N LYS A 373 3.60 -28.10 10.98
CA LYS A 373 2.44 -28.94 10.63
C LYS A 373 1.46 -28.24 9.68
N GLY A 374 1.26 -28.78 8.48
CA GLY A 374 0.34 -28.22 7.48
C GLY A 374 0.54 -28.82 6.09
N LYS A 375 -0.40 -28.57 5.18
CA LYS A 375 -0.19 -28.89 3.76
C LYS A 375 0.70 -27.81 3.14
N ASN A 376 1.64 -28.24 2.31
CA ASN A 376 2.42 -27.31 1.50
C ASN A 376 1.51 -26.71 0.42
N MET A 377 1.10 -25.45 0.60
CA MET A 377 0.18 -24.72 -0.29
C MET A 377 0.79 -23.40 -0.76
N PHE A 378 2.11 -23.25 -0.72
CA PHE A 378 2.76 -22.02 -1.19
C PHE A 378 2.57 -21.86 -2.69
N GLU A 379 2.11 -20.68 -3.12
CA GLU A 379 2.21 -20.23 -4.51
C GLU A 379 3.64 -19.80 -4.83
N TYR A 380 4.29 -19.12 -3.87
CA TYR A 380 5.73 -18.90 -3.84
C TYR A 380 6.25 -18.81 -2.41
N CYS A 381 7.53 -19.14 -2.23
CA CYS A 381 8.31 -18.96 -1.01
C CYS A 381 9.75 -18.64 -1.40
N GLU A 382 10.28 -17.53 -0.90
CA GLU A 382 11.61 -17.03 -1.18
C GLU A 382 12.26 -16.49 0.09
N VAL A 383 13.53 -16.83 0.31
CA VAL A 383 14.37 -16.26 1.36
C VAL A 383 15.38 -15.32 0.74
N GLN A 384 15.47 -14.09 1.21
CA GLN A 384 16.46 -13.11 0.78
C GLN A 384 17.43 -12.78 1.92
N ILE A 385 18.73 -12.84 1.62
CA ILE A 385 19.80 -12.55 2.57
C ILE A 385 20.60 -11.38 2.01
N PRO A 386 20.35 -10.14 2.47
CA PRO A 386 21.06 -8.96 2.00
C PRO A 386 22.42 -8.79 2.68
N PHE A 387 23.38 -8.23 1.95
CA PHE A 387 24.73 -7.91 2.38
C PHE A 387 25.06 -6.43 2.11
N HIS A 388 24.23 -5.52 2.61
CA HIS A 388 24.27 -4.08 2.30
C HIS A 388 25.65 -3.42 2.52
N ASN A 389 26.36 -3.83 3.57
CA ASN A 389 27.63 -3.24 3.98
C ASN A 389 28.87 -3.98 3.45
N ARG A 390 28.70 -4.93 2.53
CA ARG A 390 29.78 -5.66 1.86
C ARG A 390 29.92 -5.23 0.40
N GLY A 391 31.09 -5.47 -0.21
CA GLY A 391 31.26 -5.33 -1.66
C GLY A 391 30.36 -6.30 -2.44
N PRO A 392 30.21 -6.13 -3.76
CA PRO A 392 29.33 -6.99 -4.57
C PRO A 392 29.72 -8.46 -4.45
N ILE A 393 28.74 -9.36 -4.45
CA ILE A 393 28.96 -10.81 -4.51
C ILE A 393 29.60 -11.12 -5.88
N ILE A 394 30.85 -11.57 -5.86
CA ILE A 394 31.63 -11.89 -7.07
C ILE A 394 31.74 -13.40 -7.30
N TYR A 395 31.48 -14.21 -6.27
CA TYR A 395 31.51 -15.65 -6.35
C TYR A 395 30.49 -16.25 -5.40
N LYS A 396 29.81 -17.31 -5.84
CA LYS A 396 28.96 -18.16 -5.02
C LYS A 396 29.22 -19.63 -5.33
N GLU A 397 29.24 -20.44 -4.30
CA GLU A 397 29.14 -21.89 -4.34
C GLU A 397 27.99 -22.26 -3.40
N ASN A 398 27.05 -23.08 -3.84
CA ASN A 398 25.86 -23.39 -3.05
C ASN A 398 25.38 -24.82 -3.26
N THR A 399 24.89 -25.42 -2.19
CA THR A 399 24.18 -26.70 -2.15
C THR A 399 22.84 -26.47 -1.48
N GLN A 400 21.76 -26.56 -2.23
CA GLN A 400 20.39 -26.40 -1.73
C GLN A 400 19.57 -27.65 -1.99
N SER A 401 18.66 -27.98 -1.06
CA SER A 401 17.82 -29.16 -1.19
C SER A 401 16.74 -29.03 -2.27
N THR A 402 16.25 -27.81 -2.50
CA THR A 402 15.20 -27.49 -3.49
C THR A 402 15.28 -26.03 -3.90
N GLY A 403 14.62 -25.70 -5.00
CA GLY A 403 14.55 -24.34 -5.51
C GLY A 403 15.85 -23.87 -6.17
N GLU A 404 15.91 -22.57 -6.41
CA GLU A 404 17.00 -21.90 -7.12
C GLU A 404 17.68 -20.85 -6.23
N ILE A 405 19.00 -20.73 -6.35
CA ILE A 405 19.77 -19.66 -5.72
C ILE A 405 20.13 -18.62 -6.77
N VAL A 406 19.65 -17.39 -6.58
CA VAL A 406 19.85 -16.25 -7.48
C VAL A 406 20.56 -15.13 -6.74
N ILE A 407 21.44 -14.41 -7.41
CA ILE A 407 21.99 -13.14 -6.91
C ILE A 407 21.22 -12.02 -7.59
N THR A 408 20.77 -11.04 -6.82
CA THR A 408 20.06 -9.86 -7.34
C THR A 408 20.94 -9.03 -8.28
N ASN A 409 20.33 -8.20 -9.12
CA ASN A 409 21.05 -7.41 -10.13
C ASN A 409 22.09 -6.45 -9.52
N ASP A 410 21.83 -5.94 -8.31
CA ASP A 410 22.76 -5.11 -7.54
C ASP A 410 23.96 -5.89 -6.97
N LYS A 411 23.95 -7.22 -7.09
CA LYS A 411 24.92 -8.17 -6.52
C LYS A 411 25.07 -8.07 -5.01
N ARG A 412 24.06 -7.58 -4.28
CA ARG A 412 24.12 -7.42 -2.82
C ARG A 412 23.23 -8.35 -2.03
N THR A 413 22.34 -9.09 -2.70
CA THR A 413 21.42 -10.01 -2.02
C THR A 413 21.52 -11.40 -2.63
N LEU A 414 21.61 -12.41 -1.76
CA LEU A 414 21.45 -13.81 -2.12
C LEU A 414 19.98 -14.19 -1.92
N ALA A 415 19.28 -14.54 -2.99
CA ALA A 415 17.89 -14.95 -2.98
C ALA A 415 17.76 -16.46 -3.20
N TRP A 416 17.13 -17.15 -2.26
CA TRP A 416 16.78 -18.56 -2.34
C TRP A 416 15.29 -18.72 -2.65
N ARG A 417 15.00 -19.01 -3.92
CA ARG A 417 13.66 -19.24 -4.47
C ARG A 417 13.25 -20.69 -4.24
N ILE A 418 12.74 -20.99 -3.06
CA ILE A 418 12.24 -22.33 -2.67
C ILE A 418 11.06 -22.74 -3.55
N GLY A 419 10.20 -21.78 -3.91
CA GLY A 419 9.03 -22.00 -4.76
C GLY A 419 7.92 -22.75 -4.01
N GLN A 420 7.30 -23.72 -4.69
CA GLN A 420 6.11 -24.44 -4.19
C GLN A 420 6.43 -25.81 -3.58
N LYS A 421 7.71 -26.20 -3.44
CA LYS A 421 8.11 -27.59 -3.18
C LYS A 421 8.86 -27.74 -1.85
N PHE A 422 8.10 -27.89 -0.76
CA PHE A 422 8.59 -28.52 0.47
C PHE A 422 8.45 -30.04 0.37
N PRO A 423 9.45 -30.85 0.76
CA PRO A 423 9.33 -32.30 0.78
C PRO A 423 8.19 -32.74 1.71
N SER A 424 7.33 -33.63 1.23
CA SER A 424 6.12 -34.05 1.95
C SER A 424 6.39 -34.82 3.25
N ARG A 425 7.58 -35.41 3.40
CA ARG A 425 7.97 -36.19 4.58
C ARG A 425 8.65 -35.34 5.66
N SER A 426 9.65 -34.54 5.28
CA SER A 426 10.42 -33.75 6.23
C SER A 426 9.79 -32.39 6.50
N HIS A 427 9.08 -31.83 5.51
CA HIS A 427 8.69 -30.41 5.50
C HIS A 427 9.88 -29.48 5.74
N GLU A 428 11.10 -29.92 5.44
CA GLU A 428 12.36 -29.21 5.68
C GLU A 428 13.11 -29.05 4.38
N VAL A 429 13.68 -27.86 4.20
CA VAL A 429 14.58 -27.53 3.10
C VAL A 429 15.85 -26.91 3.67
N THR A 430 16.99 -27.14 3.03
CA THR A 430 18.29 -26.66 3.49
C THR A 430 19.05 -25.93 2.39
N LEU A 431 19.91 -25.00 2.81
CA LEU A 431 20.85 -24.26 1.99
C LEU A 431 22.20 -24.21 2.71
N GLU A 432 23.24 -24.62 2.02
CA GLU A 432 24.63 -24.35 2.35
C GLU A 432 25.22 -23.47 1.24
N ALA A 433 25.82 -22.34 1.56
CA ALA A 433 26.40 -21.45 0.56
C ALA A 433 27.70 -20.81 1.05
N LYS A 434 28.70 -20.75 0.16
CA LYS A 434 29.96 -20.03 0.34
C LYS A 434 30.03 -18.87 -0.64
N LEU A 435 30.24 -17.67 -0.13
CA LEU A 435 30.26 -16.42 -0.89
C LEU A 435 31.64 -15.79 -0.86
N LYS A 436 32.01 -15.09 -1.94
CA LYS A 436 33.12 -14.11 -1.92
C LYS A 436 32.64 -12.74 -2.37
N PHE A 437 33.13 -11.72 -1.69
CA PHE A 437 32.77 -10.32 -1.91
C PHE A 437 33.92 -9.56 -2.58
N GLY A 438 33.56 -8.68 -3.51
CA GLY A 438 34.46 -7.76 -4.20
C GLY A 438 34.91 -6.60 -3.31
N ASN A 439 35.67 -5.67 -3.89
CA ASN A 439 36.12 -4.48 -3.16
C ASN A 439 34.94 -3.52 -2.90
N ARG A 440 34.98 -2.84 -1.75
CA ARG A 440 33.96 -1.88 -1.32
C ARG A 440 34.03 -0.55 -2.09
N SER A 441 35.14 -0.28 -2.78
CA SER A 441 35.35 0.94 -3.59
C SER A 441 34.37 1.13 -4.75
N SER A 442 33.54 0.10 -5.06
CA SER A 442 32.45 0.20 -6.03
C SER A 442 31.10 0.58 -5.40
N ILE A 443 31.06 0.95 -4.12
CA ILE A 443 29.84 1.34 -3.40
C ILE A 443 29.70 2.86 -3.36
N ILE A 444 28.53 3.36 -3.75
CA ILE A 444 28.17 4.78 -3.63
C ILE A 444 28.07 5.15 -2.13
N PRO A 445 28.73 6.21 -1.65
CA PRO A 445 28.61 6.69 -0.28
C PRO A 445 27.15 6.95 0.10
N GLY A 446 26.73 6.52 1.30
CA GLY A 446 25.36 6.72 1.81
C GLY A 446 24.38 5.57 1.59
N GLN A 447 24.82 4.43 1.02
CA GLN A 447 24.01 3.20 0.88
C GLN A 447 24.29 2.13 1.94
N ASP A 448 25.04 2.47 2.98
CA ASP A 448 25.28 1.55 4.09
C ASP A 448 24.02 1.46 4.95
N ASP A 449 23.67 0.23 5.33
CA ASP A 449 22.59 -0.03 6.25
C ASP A 449 23.10 0.16 7.70
N PRO A 450 22.45 1.00 8.52
CA PRO A 450 22.90 1.30 9.87
C PRO A 450 22.78 0.09 10.83
N PHE A 451 21.97 -0.91 10.49
CA PHE A 451 21.77 -2.12 11.29
C PHE A 451 22.75 -3.23 10.93
N CYS A 452 23.04 -3.46 9.64
CA CYS A 452 23.92 -4.53 9.14
C CYS A 452 25.43 -4.29 9.36
N VAL A 453 25.82 -3.82 10.55
CA VAL A 453 27.20 -3.56 10.93
C VAL A 453 27.77 -4.69 11.80
N GLY A 454 29.08 -4.92 11.72
CA GLY A 454 29.74 -5.99 12.48
C GLY A 454 29.20 -7.38 12.13
N LEU A 455 28.68 -8.09 13.13
CA LEU A 455 28.08 -9.43 13.00
C LEU A 455 26.59 -9.40 12.65
N ASN A 456 25.95 -8.23 12.71
CA ASN A 456 24.50 -8.11 12.52
C ASN A 456 24.12 -8.42 11.08
N SER A 457 23.12 -9.28 10.94
CA SER A 457 22.55 -9.69 9.65
C SER A 457 21.11 -10.14 9.86
N PHE A 458 20.35 -10.18 8.78
CA PHE A 458 18.98 -10.70 8.80
C PHE A 458 18.70 -11.45 7.51
N ALA A 459 17.65 -12.27 7.55
CA ALA A 459 17.07 -12.89 6.37
C ALA A 459 15.60 -12.51 6.31
N MET A 460 15.13 -12.15 5.12
CA MET A 460 13.72 -11.86 4.86
C MET A 460 13.08 -13.06 4.19
N ILE A 461 11.87 -13.41 4.62
CA ILE A 461 11.11 -14.49 4.01
C ILE A 461 9.86 -13.90 3.38
N TYR A 462 9.73 -14.07 2.08
CA TYR A 462 8.57 -13.68 1.31
C TYR A 462 7.81 -14.93 0.89
N PHE A 463 6.52 -14.95 1.15
CA PHE A 463 5.68 -16.07 0.75
C PHE A 463 4.26 -15.64 0.45
N LYS A 464 3.56 -16.47 -0.33
CA LYS A 464 2.13 -16.33 -0.58
C LYS A 464 1.47 -17.70 -0.54
N ILE A 465 0.35 -17.78 0.16
CA ILE A 465 -0.49 -18.96 0.25
C ILE A 465 -1.89 -18.55 -0.25
N PRO A 466 -2.34 -19.01 -1.43
CA PRO A 466 -3.70 -18.78 -1.89
C PRO A 466 -4.69 -19.59 -1.05
N ASP A 467 -5.94 -19.16 -1.06
CA ASP A 467 -7.06 -19.83 -0.38
C ASP A 467 -6.81 -20.10 1.12
N TYR A 468 -6.04 -19.23 1.77
CA TYR A 468 -5.66 -19.34 3.16
C TYR A 468 -5.64 -17.98 3.87
N THR A 469 -6.16 -17.98 5.10
CA THR A 469 -6.06 -16.87 6.05
C THR A 469 -5.64 -17.45 7.39
N HIS A 470 -4.66 -16.85 8.05
CA HIS A 470 -4.17 -17.27 9.35
C HIS A 470 -5.25 -17.21 10.43
N THR A 471 -6.06 -16.14 10.43
CA THR A 471 -7.16 -16.00 11.40
C THR A 471 -8.37 -16.89 11.07
N SER A 472 -8.36 -17.59 9.93
CA SER A 472 -9.55 -18.23 9.35
C SER A 472 -10.73 -17.27 9.14
N ALA A 473 -10.46 -15.96 9.00
CA ALA A 473 -11.48 -14.98 8.66
C ALA A 473 -12.10 -15.29 7.31
N THR A 474 -13.42 -15.40 7.28
CA THR A 474 -14.17 -15.73 6.07
C THR A 474 -15.49 -14.98 6.00
N ILE A 475 -15.93 -14.76 4.76
CA ILE A 475 -17.25 -14.19 4.46
C ILE A 475 -18.25 -15.33 4.34
N ASP A 476 -19.25 -15.34 5.21
CA ASP A 476 -20.32 -16.34 5.15
C ASP A 476 -21.28 -16.01 4.01
N GLN A 477 -21.13 -16.73 2.89
CA GLN A 477 -21.98 -16.58 1.71
C GLN A 477 -23.47 -16.82 2.01
N ARG A 478 -23.82 -17.63 3.02
CA ARG A 478 -25.22 -17.93 3.38
C ARG A 478 -25.86 -16.79 4.17
N SER A 479 -25.05 -16.00 4.85
CA SER A 479 -25.51 -14.81 5.58
C SER A 479 -25.83 -13.62 4.66
N LEU A 480 -25.39 -13.66 3.40
CA LEU A 480 -25.50 -12.55 2.48
C LEU A 480 -26.97 -12.19 2.20
N ARG A 481 -27.34 -10.96 2.51
CA ARG A 481 -28.65 -10.37 2.19
C ARG A 481 -28.45 -9.14 1.31
N VAL A 482 -29.26 -9.02 0.27
CA VAL A 482 -29.26 -7.87 -0.65
C VAL A 482 -30.66 -7.28 -0.69
N GLN A 483 -30.77 -5.98 -0.48
CA GLN A 483 -32.03 -5.24 -0.57
C GLN A 483 -31.91 -4.11 -1.61
N PRO A 484 -32.85 -3.99 -2.57
CA PRO A 484 -33.95 -4.91 -2.83
C PRO A 484 -33.45 -6.29 -3.26
N ASN A 485 -34.33 -7.29 -3.15
CA ASN A 485 -33.95 -8.68 -3.35
C ASN A 485 -33.33 -8.90 -4.73
N ALA A 486 -32.03 -9.20 -4.75
CA ALA A 486 -31.30 -9.65 -5.92
C ALA A 486 -30.81 -11.07 -5.64
N LYS A 487 -30.72 -11.92 -6.67
CA LYS A 487 -30.11 -13.26 -6.59
C LYS A 487 -28.72 -13.22 -7.25
N PRO A 488 -27.72 -12.53 -6.66
CA PRO A 488 -26.40 -12.42 -7.26
C PRO A 488 -25.67 -13.75 -7.22
N LYS A 489 -24.82 -13.98 -8.22
CA LYS A 489 -23.74 -14.98 -8.08
C LYS A 489 -22.75 -14.46 -7.04
N VAL A 490 -22.42 -15.27 -6.04
CA VAL A 490 -21.47 -14.90 -4.98
C VAL A 490 -20.16 -15.65 -5.18
N THR A 491 -19.03 -14.97 -5.00
CA THR A 491 -17.69 -15.55 -4.98
C THR A 491 -16.93 -14.93 -3.81
N VAL A 492 -16.14 -15.73 -3.08
CA VAL A 492 -15.31 -15.27 -1.94
C VAL A 492 -13.88 -15.65 -2.20
#